data_AF-A0AAP3A8Q6-F1
#
_entry.id   AF-A0AAP3A8Q6-F1
#
_cell.length_a   1.000
_cell.length_b   1.000
_cell.length_c   1.000
_cell.angle_alpha   90.00
_cell.angle_beta   90.00
_cell.angle_gamma   90.00
#
_symmetry.space_group_name_H-M   'P 1'
#
loop_
_entity.id
_entity.type
_entity.pdbx_description
1 polymer ?
#
loop_
_entity_poly.entity_id
_entity_poly.type
_entity_poly.pdbx_seq_one_letter_code
_entity_poly.pdbx_strand_id
1 'polypeptide(L)'
;LTIPGYVWLNPPYSDIMPFVKKAAAESANQIGTVMLVPADTSVGWFKEAIQSASEVRFITAGRLAFINPVTGKPVSGNNKGSMLIIWRPYPR
;
A
#
# COMPACT_ATOMS: atom_id res chain seq x y z
N LEU A 1 -6.29 -12.54 23.69
CA LEU A 1 -5.63 -11.57 22.79
C LEU A 1 -6.31 -11.62 21.44
N THR A 2 -7.14 -10.63 21.13
CA THR A 2 -7.68 -10.43 19.78
C THR A 2 -6.50 -10.06 18.88
N ILE A 3 -6.25 -10.84 17.83
CA ILE A 3 -5.26 -10.48 16.82
C ILE A 3 -5.81 -9.23 16.11
N PRO A 4 -5.09 -8.10 16.12
CA PRO A 4 -5.49 -6.93 15.34
C PRO A 4 -5.70 -7.31 13.88
N GLY A 5 -6.86 -6.96 13.32
CA GLY A 5 -7.19 -7.28 11.94
C GLY A 5 -6.26 -6.54 10.97
N TYR A 6 -5.89 -7.19 9.86
CA TYR A 6 -5.17 -6.55 8.77
C TYR A 6 -6.07 -6.37 7.55
N VAL A 7 -5.94 -5.21 6.91
CA VAL A 7 -6.57 -4.92 5.62
C VAL A 7 -5.52 -4.97 4.52
N TRP A 8 -5.81 -5.74 3.47
CA TRP A 8 -5.11 -5.62 2.19
C TRP A 8 -5.69 -4.46 1.39
N LEU A 9 -4.84 -3.59 0.88
CA LEU A 9 -5.27 -2.40 0.14
C LEU A 9 -4.45 -2.23 -1.14
N ASN A 10 -5.15 -2.22 -2.27
CA ASN A 10 -4.62 -1.81 -3.57
C ASN A 10 -5.44 -0.59 -4.03
N PRO A 11 -5.04 0.64 -3.65
CA PRO A 11 -5.81 1.84 -3.94
C PRO A 11 -5.76 2.18 -5.44
N PRO A 12 -6.68 3.00 -5.96
CA PRO A 12 -6.53 3.56 -7.29
C PRO A 12 -5.23 4.38 -7.37
N TYR A 13 -4.35 4.04 -8.31
CA TYR A 13 -3.04 4.69 -8.43
C TYR A 13 -3.12 6.16 -8.87
N SER A 14 -4.27 6.60 -9.38
CA SER A 14 -4.55 8.00 -9.68
C SER A 14 -4.81 8.86 -8.43
N ASP A 15 -5.15 8.26 -7.28
CA ASP A 15 -5.49 8.98 -6.05
C ASP A 15 -5.18 8.17 -4.78
N ILE A 16 -3.90 8.08 -4.44
CA ILE A 16 -3.39 7.25 -3.33
C ILE A 16 -3.52 7.97 -1.97
N MET A 17 -3.45 9.30 -1.93
CA MET A 17 -3.33 10.10 -0.71
C MET A 17 -4.46 9.87 0.31
N PRO A 18 -5.76 9.81 -0.08
CA PRO A 18 -6.84 9.57 0.89
C PRO A 18 -6.70 8.24 1.62
N PHE A 19 -6.20 7.22 0.92
CA PHE A 19 -6.00 5.88 1.47
C PHE A 19 -4.83 5.81 2.43
N VAL A 20 -3.74 6.54 2.15
CA VAL A 20 -2.60 6.70 3.07
C VAL A 20 -3.07 7.29 4.39
N LYS A 21 -3.82 8.40 4.34
CA LYS A 21 -4.35 9.06 5.55
C LYS A 21 -5.29 8.16 6.34
N LYS A 22 -6.13 7.39 5.64
CA LYS A 22 -7.03 6.43 6.27
C LYS A 22 -6.27 5.28 6.94
N ALA A 23 -5.26 4.71 6.27
CA ALA A 23 -4.43 3.65 6.84
C ALA A 23 -3.70 4.11 8.11
N ALA A 24 -3.14 5.33 8.08
CA ALA A 24 -2.53 5.95 9.25
C ALA A 24 -3.53 6.13 10.40
N ALA A 25 -4.72 6.68 10.14
CA ALA A 25 -5.75 6.87 11.15
C ALA A 25 -6.24 5.53 11.76
N GLU A 26 -6.44 4.51 10.94
CA GLU A 26 -6.93 3.20 11.41
C GLU A 26 -5.88 2.41 12.19
N SER A 27 -4.58 2.69 11.99
CA SER A 27 -3.52 2.09 12.80
C SER A 27 -3.65 2.44 14.29
N ALA A 28 -4.18 3.63 14.62
CA ALA A 28 -4.49 4.03 15.98
C ALA A 28 -5.69 3.25 16.56
N ASN A 29 -6.59 2.77 15.69
CA ASN A 29 -7.76 1.97 16.04
C ASN A 29 -7.48 0.45 16.07
N GLN A 30 -6.21 0.04 16.16
CA GLN A 30 -5.81 -1.37 16.15
C GLN A 30 -6.09 -2.11 14.82
N ILE A 31 -6.11 -1.40 13.70
CA ILE A 31 -6.26 -2.02 12.37
C ILE A 31 -4.94 -1.88 11.61
N GLY A 32 -4.32 -3.01 11.29
CA GLY A 32 -3.16 -3.05 10.42
C GLY A 32 -3.53 -2.85 8.96
N THR A 33 -2.65 -2.26 8.18
CA THR A 33 -2.84 -2.11 6.73
C THR A 33 -1.59 -2.56 5.99
N VAL A 34 -1.77 -3.35 4.93
CA VAL A 34 -0.74 -3.64 3.93
C VAL A 34 -1.20 -3.04 2.61
N MET A 35 -0.53 -1.97 2.18
CA MET A 35 -0.90 -1.21 0.99
C MET A 35 0.09 -1.43 -0.15
N LEU A 36 -0.40 -1.88 -1.31
CA LEU A 36 0.37 -2.01 -2.54
C LEU A 36 0.32 -0.69 -3.34
N VAL A 37 1.47 -0.12 -3.67
CA VAL A 37 1.59 1.14 -4.43
C VAL A 37 2.76 1.10 -5.42
N PRO A 38 2.83 2.02 -6.40
CA PRO A 38 4.03 2.20 -7.21
C PRO A 38 5.23 2.51 -6.33
N ALA A 39 6.42 2.05 -6.73
CA ALA A 39 7.67 2.38 -6.07
C ALA A 39 8.13 3.82 -6.39
N ASP A 40 7.31 4.82 -6.08
CA ASP A 40 7.60 6.23 -6.32
C ASP A 40 7.85 6.95 -5.00
N THR A 41 9.13 7.13 -4.66
CA THR A 41 9.54 7.76 -3.39
C THR A 41 9.60 9.28 -3.48
N SER A 42 9.35 9.86 -4.66
CA SER A 42 9.53 11.29 -4.95
C SER A 42 8.27 12.14 -4.76
N VAL A 43 7.14 11.50 -4.46
CA VAL A 43 5.79 12.10 -4.51
C VAL A 43 5.20 12.38 -3.12
N GLY A 44 4.24 13.30 -3.07
CA GLY A 44 3.65 13.79 -1.83
C GLY A 44 2.99 12.71 -0.96
N TRP A 45 2.27 11.76 -1.56
CA TRP A 45 1.64 10.67 -0.79
C TRP A 45 2.66 9.73 -0.15
N PHE A 46 3.84 9.55 -0.77
CA PHE A 46 4.89 8.72 -0.19
C PHE A 46 5.49 9.44 1.03
N LYS A 47 5.80 10.73 0.88
CA LYS A 47 6.25 11.58 2.00
C LYS A 47 5.26 11.59 3.17
N GLU A 48 3.96 11.62 2.89
CA GLU A 48 2.93 11.51 3.93
C GLU A 48 2.95 10.13 4.61
N ALA A 49 3.00 9.06 3.82
CA ALA A 49 2.91 7.69 4.32
C ALA A 49 4.04 7.35 5.30
N ILE A 50 5.28 7.71 4.96
CA ILE A 50 6.45 7.38 5.78
C ILE A 50 6.51 8.10 7.14
N GLN A 51 5.65 9.10 7.37
CA GLN A 51 5.55 9.75 8.69
C GLN A 51 4.99 8.81 9.76
N SER A 52 4.20 7.81 9.35
CA SER A 52 3.49 6.91 10.27
C SER A 52 3.59 5.43 9.92
N ALA A 53 4.02 5.08 8.70
CA ALA A 53 4.22 3.70 8.29
C ALA A 53 5.25 3.00 9.19
N SER A 54 5.00 1.73 9.51
CA SER A 54 5.89 0.92 10.34
C SER A 54 6.99 0.24 9.54
N GLU A 55 6.77 0.01 8.24
CA GLU A 55 7.76 -0.54 7.32
C GLU A 55 7.38 -0.25 5.87
N VAL A 56 8.40 -0.18 5.01
CA VAL A 56 8.27 -0.15 3.55
C VAL A 56 9.05 -1.32 2.99
N ARG A 57 8.44 -2.11 2.09
CA ARG A 57 9.08 -3.26 1.45
C ARG A 57 9.02 -3.11 -0.06
N PHE A 58 10.17 -2.94 -0.70
CA PHE A 58 10.26 -2.95 -2.17
C PHE A 58 10.06 -4.35 -2.72
N ILE A 59 9.26 -4.47 -3.78
CA ILE A 59 9.13 -5.71 -4.54
C ILE A 59 10.21 -5.71 -5.61
N THR A 60 11.05 -6.75 -5.59
CA THR A 60 12.21 -6.90 -6.47
C THR A 60 11.98 -8.05 -7.46
N ALA A 61 12.94 -8.25 -8.38
CA ALA A 61 12.93 -9.34 -9.37
C ALA A 61 11.77 -9.35 -10.38
N GLY A 62 11.11 -8.21 -10.60
CA GLY A 62 10.11 -8.07 -11.66
C GLY A 62 9.08 -6.98 -11.36
N ARG A 63 8.23 -6.69 -12.34
CA ARG A 63 7.06 -5.80 -12.17
C ARG A 63 5.81 -6.65 -12.01
N LEU A 64 4.92 -6.23 -11.11
CA LEU A 64 3.61 -6.85 -10.98
C LEU A 64 2.74 -6.48 -12.19
N ALA A 65 2.17 -7.50 -12.82
CA ALA A 65 1.14 -7.33 -13.84
C ALA A 65 -0.24 -7.32 -13.18
N PHE A 66 -1.03 -6.27 -13.44
CA PHE A 66 -2.41 -6.23 -12.98
C PHE A 66 -3.28 -7.09 -13.89
N ILE A 67 -4.18 -7.87 -13.31
CA ILE A 67 -5.15 -8.66 -14.08
C ILE A 67 -6.40 -7.81 -14.28
N ASN A 68 -6.83 -7.68 -15.53
CA ASN A 68 -8.12 -7.07 -15.82
C ASN A 68 -9.23 -8.01 -15.32
N PRO A 69 -10.13 -7.56 -14.42
CA PRO A 69 -11.14 -8.44 -13.81
C PRO A 69 -12.21 -8.92 -14.79
N VAL A 70 -12.41 -8.21 -15.90
CA VAL A 70 -13.39 -8.56 -16.94
C VAL A 70 -12.80 -9.54 -17.94
N THR A 71 -11.57 -9.29 -18.40
CA THR A 71 -10.95 -10.10 -19.47
C THR A 71 -10.06 -11.23 -18.96
N GLY A 72 -9.68 -11.20 -17.68
CA GLY A 72 -8.74 -12.15 -17.08
C GLY A 72 -7.30 -12.03 -17.59
N LYS A 73 -7.01 -11.06 -18.45
CA LYS A 73 -5.69 -10.88 -19.07
C LYS A 73 -4.84 -9.88 -18.29
N PRO A 74 -3.52 -10.05 -18.27
CA PRO A 74 -2.60 -9.02 -17.78
C PRO A 74 -2.78 -7.71 -18.56
N VAL A 75 -2.84 -6.61 -17.82
CA VAL A 75 -2.80 -5.25 -18.36
C VAL A 75 -1.34 -4.88 -18.59
N SER A 76 -1.01 -4.42 -19.80
CA SER A 76 0.31 -3.88 -20.13
C SER A 76 0.42 -2.41 -19.74
N GLY A 77 1.65 -1.91 -19.55
CA GLY A 77 1.91 -0.48 -19.32
C GLY A 77 2.26 -0.08 -17.89
N ASN A 78 2.25 -0.99 -16.91
CA ASN A 78 2.84 -0.70 -15.59
C ASN A 78 4.37 -0.64 -15.71
N ASN A 79 4.92 0.56 -15.87
CA ASN A 79 6.35 0.79 -16.08
C ASN A 79 7.13 1.07 -14.79
N LYS A 80 6.45 1.18 -13.65
CA LYS A 80 7.08 1.43 -12.35
C LYS A 80 7.26 0.14 -11.56
N GLY A 81 8.27 0.11 -10.68
CA GLY A 81 8.36 -0.91 -9.65
C GLY A 81 7.18 -0.82 -8.68
N SER A 82 7.07 -1.76 -7.75
CA SER A 82 6.03 -1.74 -6.73
C SER A 82 6.64 -1.87 -5.33
N MET A 83 5.94 -1.35 -4.34
CA MET A 83 6.30 -1.49 -2.94
C MET A 83 5.06 -1.76 -2.10
N LEU A 84 5.29 -2.31 -0.91
CA LEU A 84 4.31 -2.37 0.16
C LEU A 84 4.63 -1.29 1.18
N ILE A 85 3.61 -0.55 1.61
CA ILE A 85 3.68 0.32 2.78
C ILE A 85 2.77 -0.31 3.84
N ILE A 86 3.31 -0.51 5.04
CA ILE A 86 2.64 -1.30 6.06
C ILE A 86 2.54 -0.47 7.34
N TRP A 87 1.31 -0.38 7.86
CA TRP A 87 1.02 0.11 9.21
C TRP A 87 0.73 -1.08 10.11
N ARG A 88 1.56 -1.25 11.15
CA ARG A 88 1.29 -2.21 12.22
C ARG A 88 0.43 -1.53 13.29
N PRO A 89 -0.56 -2.24 13.86
CA PRO A 89 -1.29 -1.74 15.01
C PRO A 89 -0.37 -1.69 16.25
N TYR A 90 -0.44 -0.58 17.00
CA TYR A 90 0.31 -0.30 18.24
C TYR A 90 -0.28 -1.04 19.45
N PRO A 91 0.42 -1.35 20.58
CA PRO A 91 1.82 -1.15 20.89
C PRO A 91 2.59 -2.40 20.52
N ARG A 92 3.42 -2.32 19.47
CA ARG A 92 4.56 -3.21 19.39
C ARG A 92 5.79 -2.46 19.84
#